data_AF-A0A2D6BR64-F1
#
_entry.id   AF-A0A2D6BR64-F1
#
_cell.length_a   1.000
_cell.length_b   1.000
_cell.length_c   1.000
_cell.angle_alpha   90.00
_cell.angle_beta   90.00
_cell.angle_gamma   90.00
#
_symmetry.space_group_name_H-M   'P 1'
#
loop_
_entity.id
_entity.type
_entity.pdbx_description
1 polymer ?
#
loop_
_entity_poly.entity_id
_entity_poly.type
_entity_poly.pdbx_seq_one_letter_code
_entity_poly.pdbx_strand_id
1 'polypeptide(L)'
;MEETLADLLALLDLERIEVNLFRGLSPQTGWQRVFGGQVLGQALVAALRTVDDRPCHSLHGYFLRPGDPKVPILYDVDRIRDGKSFTTRRVVAIQHGRAIFNMAASFQRVEEGFEHQEPFPEVPQPEALASEADLRAQAAHKIPETWRDHFTRAKPIELRAVDPVDEFEPEKAEPHHSVWFRTVASMPDDP
;
A
#
# COMPACT_ATOMS: atom_id res chain seq x y z
N MET A 1 -18.49 1.80 0.71
CA MET A 1 -17.50 0.83 0.21
C MET A 1 -16.84 1.36 -1.05
N GLU A 2 -17.60 1.69 -2.11
CA GLU A 2 -17.03 2.36 -3.31
C GLU A 2 -16.30 3.67 -2.97
N GLU A 3 -16.89 4.52 -2.14
CA GLU A 3 -16.29 5.79 -1.70
C GLU A 3 -14.91 5.60 -1.05
N THR A 4 -14.73 4.56 -0.22
CA THR A 4 -13.43 4.32 0.44
C THR A 4 -12.34 3.89 -0.54
N LEU A 5 -12.70 3.16 -1.61
CA LEU A 5 -11.75 2.83 -2.67
C LEU A 5 -11.41 4.07 -3.50
N ALA A 6 -12.41 4.88 -3.84
CA ALA A 6 -12.21 6.15 -4.52
C ALA A 6 -11.28 7.08 -3.73
N ASP A 7 -11.44 7.17 -2.41
CA ASP A 7 -10.55 7.93 -1.52
C ASP A 7 -9.11 7.41 -1.56
N LEU A 8 -8.92 6.08 -1.57
CA LEU A 8 -7.59 5.48 -1.69
C LEU A 8 -6.96 5.80 -3.05
N LEU A 9 -7.71 5.72 -4.14
CA LEU A 9 -7.23 6.04 -5.48
C LEU A 9 -6.87 7.53 -5.58
N ALA A 10 -7.71 8.42 -5.06
CA ALA A 10 -7.43 9.85 -4.99
C ALA A 10 -6.18 10.15 -4.14
N LEU A 11 -5.94 9.38 -3.07
CA LEU A 11 -4.74 9.51 -2.25
C LEU A 11 -3.46 9.11 -3.02
N LEU A 12 -3.57 8.16 -3.95
CA LEU A 12 -2.47 7.72 -4.81
C LEU A 12 -2.26 8.66 -6.01
N ASP A 13 -3.27 9.46 -6.38
CA ASP A 13 -3.15 10.47 -7.43
C ASP A 13 -2.34 11.69 -6.96
N LEU A 14 -1.02 11.60 -7.11
CA LEU A 14 -0.10 12.64 -6.64
C LEU A 14 -0.24 13.95 -7.41
N GLU A 15 0.00 15.07 -6.74
CA GLU A 15 0.17 16.35 -7.45
C GLU A 15 1.59 16.41 -8.04
N ARG A 16 1.73 16.70 -9.33
CA ARG A 16 3.03 16.98 -9.95
C ARG A 16 3.43 18.44 -9.67
N ILE A 17 4.56 18.63 -9.01
CA ILE A 17 5.15 19.95 -8.72
C ILE A 17 6.17 20.35 -9.77
N GLU A 18 6.96 19.37 -10.22
CA GLU A 18 7.91 19.53 -11.31
C GLU A 18 8.06 18.18 -12.05
N VAL A 19 8.82 18.12 -13.15
CA VAL A 19 9.05 16.92 -13.99
C VAL A 19 9.35 15.67 -13.15
N ASN A 20 10.16 15.81 -12.09
CA ASN A 20 10.59 14.72 -11.22
C ASN A 20 10.17 14.89 -9.74
N LEU A 21 9.33 15.87 -9.44
CA LEU A 21 8.94 16.19 -8.07
C LEU A 21 7.44 16.11 -7.92
N PHE A 22 6.99 15.29 -6.97
CA PHE A 22 5.56 15.04 -6.72
C PHE A 22 5.23 15.32 -5.25
N ARG A 23 3.96 15.64 -4.98
CA ARG A 23 3.43 15.88 -3.65
C ARG A 23 2.28 14.92 -3.38
N GLY A 24 2.41 14.13 -2.32
CA GLY A 24 1.36 13.28 -1.77
C GLY A 24 0.79 13.84 -0.48
N LEU A 25 -0.50 13.57 -0.26
CA LEU A 25 -1.19 13.89 0.98
C LEU A 25 -1.28 12.64 1.87
N SER A 26 -1.64 12.84 3.13
CA SER A 26 -1.96 11.77 4.08
C SER A 26 -3.36 11.99 4.65
N PRO A 27 -4.17 10.92 4.84
CA PRO A 27 -5.48 11.04 5.47
C PRO A 27 -5.36 11.55 6.90
N GLN A 28 -6.24 12.47 7.31
CA GLN A 28 -6.30 12.96 8.70
C GLN A 28 -7.11 12.02 9.59
N THR A 29 -6.66 10.77 9.74
CA THR A 29 -7.40 9.71 10.45
C THR A 29 -7.12 9.65 11.95
N GLY A 30 -6.48 10.67 12.53
CA GLY A 30 -6.13 10.73 13.96
C GLY A 30 -4.96 9.83 14.38
N TRP A 31 -4.35 9.10 13.44
CA TRP A 31 -3.16 8.27 13.71
C TRP A 31 -1.91 9.14 13.87
N GLN A 32 -0.97 8.72 14.71
CA GLN A 32 0.23 9.52 14.99
C GLN A 32 1.26 9.52 13.85
N ARG A 33 1.16 8.57 12.91
CA ARG A 33 2.17 8.31 11.89
C ARG A 33 1.52 7.96 10.56
N VAL A 34 2.20 8.28 9.47
CA VAL A 34 1.80 7.85 8.12
C VAL A 34 1.94 6.33 7.99
N PHE A 35 0.96 5.69 7.34
CA PHE A 35 1.00 4.26 7.05
C PHE A 35 2.11 3.93 6.04
N GLY A 36 2.93 2.91 6.31
CA GLY A 36 4.07 2.57 5.46
C GLY A 36 3.68 2.22 4.02
N GLY A 37 2.58 1.48 3.84
CA GLY A 37 2.06 1.15 2.51
C GLY A 37 1.61 2.36 1.70
N GLN A 38 1.14 3.43 2.36
CA GLN A 38 0.84 4.70 1.69
C GLN A 38 2.12 5.33 1.14
N VAL A 39 3.17 5.44 1.95
CA VAL A 39 4.44 6.06 1.52
C VAL A 39 5.06 5.29 0.36
N LEU A 40 5.03 3.95 0.42
CA LEU A 40 5.54 3.07 -0.63
C LEU A 40 4.69 3.18 -1.90
N GLY A 41 3.35 3.08 -1.79
CA GLY A 41 2.45 3.17 -2.95
C GLY A 41 2.57 4.50 -3.67
N GLN A 42 2.56 5.61 -2.92
CA GLN A 42 2.79 6.95 -3.47
C GLN A 42 4.19 7.08 -4.12
N ALA A 43 5.25 6.54 -3.49
CA ALA A 43 6.58 6.55 -4.10
C ALA A 43 6.63 5.76 -5.42
N LEU A 44 5.95 4.63 -5.49
CA LEU A 44 5.86 3.84 -6.72
C LEU A 44 5.08 4.58 -7.82
N VAL A 45 3.97 5.24 -7.48
CA VAL A 45 3.23 6.10 -8.43
C VAL A 45 4.11 7.24 -8.94
N ALA A 46 4.88 7.91 -8.06
CA ALA A 46 5.82 8.94 -8.47
C ALA A 46 6.86 8.41 -9.47
N ALA A 47 7.40 7.21 -9.23
CA ALA A 47 8.33 6.56 -10.15
C ALA A 47 7.66 6.21 -11.49
N LEU A 48 6.49 5.56 -11.48
CA LEU A 48 5.72 5.18 -12.67
C LEU A 48 5.46 6.37 -13.59
N ARG A 49 5.12 7.53 -13.04
CA ARG A 49 4.88 8.78 -13.79
C ARG A 49 6.11 9.36 -14.51
N THR A 50 7.28 8.76 -14.35
CA THR A 50 8.53 9.15 -15.03
C THR A 50 9.06 8.08 -15.99
N VAL A 51 8.28 7.00 -16.20
CA VAL A 51 8.62 5.84 -17.02
C VAL A 51 7.55 5.64 -18.08
N ASP A 52 7.96 5.45 -19.33
CA ASP A 52 7.03 5.22 -20.44
C ASP A 52 6.86 3.71 -20.67
N ASP A 53 5.62 3.22 -20.62
CA ASP A 53 5.18 1.88 -21.06
C ASP A 53 6.05 0.70 -20.57
N ARG A 54 6.43 0.74 -19.29
CA ARG A 54 7.18 -0.35 -18.63
C ARG A 54 6.63 -0.59 -17.23
N PRO A 55 6.01 -1.74 -16.94
CA PRO A 55 5.60 -2.07 -15.59
C PRO A 55 6.79 -2.19 -14.63
N CYS A 56 6.55 -1.86 -13.37
CA CYS A 56 7.50 -2.13 -12.29
C CYS A 56 7.53 -3.63 -12.03
N HIS A 57 8.73 -4.24 -12.04
CA HIS A 57 8.89 -5.67 -11.75
C HIS A 57 9.64 -5.94 -10.45
N SER A 58 10.33 -4.93 -9.90
CA SER A 58 10.93 -5.02 -8.56
C SER A 58 11.13 -3.65 -7.94
N LEU A 59 11.08 -3.62 -6.61
CA LEU A 59 11.44 -2.46 -5.81
C LEU A 59 12.11 -2.89 -4.51
N HIS A 60 12.95 -2.00 -3.98
CA HIS A 60 13.55 -2.12 -2.66
C HIS A 60 13.40 -0.79 -1.94
N GLY A 61 13.01 -0.81 -0.66
CA GLY A 61 12.76 0.40 0.10
C GLY A 61 13.25 0.32 1.54
N TYR A 62 13.64 1.47 2.09
CA TYR A 62 14.00 1.63 3.49
C TYR A 62 13.15 2.74 4.12
N PHE A 63 12.44 2.41 5.20
CA PHE A 63 11.78 3.39 6.06
C PHE A 63 12.81 3.94 7.05
N LEU A 64 13.10 5.23 6.96
CA LEU A 64 14.18 5.89 7.70
C LEU A 64 13.66 6.62 8.93
N ARG A 65 12.45 7.19 8.84
CA ARG A 65 11.83 8.00 9.89
C ARG A 65 10.31 7.83 9.87
N PRO A 66 9.63 7.98 11.02
CA PRO A 66 8.18 8.03 11.03
C PRO A 66 7.68 9.26 10.25
N GLY A 67 6.72 9.07 9.36
CA GLY A 67 6.07 10.17 8.65
C GLY A 67 5.07 10.91 9.55
N ASP A 68 5.00 12.23 9.40
CA ASP A 68 4.03 13.11 10.04
C ASP A 68 2.78 13.25 9.14
N PRO A 69 1.61 12.74 9.56
CA PRO A 69 0.41 12.78 8.72
C PRO A 69 -0.16 14.19 8.56
N LYS A 70 0.28 15.18 9.35
CA LYS A 70 -0.23 16.55 9.30
C LYS A 70 0.37 17.39 8.19
N VAL A 71 1.43 16.91 7.54
CA VAL A 71 2.12 17.62 6.46
C VAL A 71 2.20 16.76 5.19
N PRO A 72 2.20 17.37 3.99
CA PRO A 72 2.40 16.64 2.75
C PRO A 72 3.76 15.92 2.71
N ILE A 73 3.87 14.94 1.83
CA ILE A 73 5.12 14.23 1.53
C ILE A 73 5.58 14.66 0.14
N LEU A 74 6.83 15.09 0.01
CA LEU A 74 7.45 15.33 -1.29
C LEU A 74 8.15 14.05 -1.76
N TYR A 75 7.96 13.67 -3.00
CA TYR A 75 8.60 12.54 -3.65
C TYR A 75 9.50 13.05 -4.76
N ASP A 76 10.81 13.01 -4.52
CA ASP A 76 11.84 13.40 -5.49
C ASP A 76 12.32 12.15 -6.24
N VAL A 77 12.22 12.17 -7.57
CA VAL A 77 12.50 11.03 -8.45
C VAL A 77 13.79 11.26 -9.23
N ASP A 78 14.81 10.46 -8.94
CA ASP A 78 16.06 10.42 -9.69
C ASP A 78 15.97 9.36 -10.82
N ARG A 79 16.17 9.82 -12.06
CA ARG A 79 16.14 9.00 -13.29
C ARG A 79 17.50 8.36 -13.54
N ILE A 80 17.86 7.39 -12.70
CA ILE A 80 19.17 6.73 -12.69
C ILE A 80 19.60 6.22 -14.07
N ARG A 81 18.69 5.55 -14.80
CA ARG A 81 18.99 4.96 -16.11
C ARG A 81 17.74 4.71 -16.93
N ASP A 82 17.81 5.05 -18.22
CA ASP A 82 16.88 4.59 -19.25
C ASP A 82 17.64 3.73 -20.26
N GLY A 83 17.51 2.41 -20.12
CA GLY A 83 18.10 1.43 -21.02
C GLY A 83 17.11 0.93 -22.07
N LYS A 84 17.60 0.05 -22.96
CA LYS A 84 16.78 -0.57 -24.00
C LYS A 84 15.65 -1.44 -23.43
N SER A 85 15.98 -2.30 -22.45
CA SER A 85 15.00 -3.19 -21.81
C SER A 85 14.58 -2.73 -20.43
N PHE A 86 15.52 -2.17 -19.65
CA PHE A 86 15.32 -1.79 -18.25
C PHE A 86 15.36 -0.29 -18.04
N THR A 87 14.54 0.18 -17.12
CA THR A 87 14.54 1.55 -16.60
C THR A 87 14.69 1.49 -15.08
N THR A 88 15.53 2.36 -14.51
CA THR A 88 15.76 2.41 -13.07
C THR A 88 15.42 3.79 -12.54
N ARG A 89 14.65 3.83 -11.45
CA ARG A 89 14.31 5.05 -10.72
C ARG A 89 14.72 4.91 -9.26
N ARG A 90 15.14 6.01 -8.66
CA ARG A 90 15.25 6.15 -7.21
C ARG A 90 14.25 7.21 -6.76
N VAL A 91 13.53 6.95 -5.67
CA VAL A 91 12.58 7.89 -5.10
C VAL A 91 12.94 8.17 -3.66
N VAL A 92 13.03 9.44 -3.29
CA VAL A 92 13.20 9.87 -1.90
C VAL A 92 11.93 10.57 -1.45
N ALA A 93 11.28 10.03 -0.42
CA ALA A 93 10.16 10.67 0.24
C ALA A 93 10.69 11.60 1.34
N ILE A 94 10.26 12.87 1.34
CA ILE A 94 10.81 13.94 2.16
C ILE A 94 9.68 14.63 2.94
N GLN A 95 9.90 14.81 4.24
CA GLN A 95 9.10 15.67 5.10
C GLN A 95 10.01 16.50 5.99
N HIS A 96 9.63 17.74 6.30
CA HIS A 96 10.42 18.64 7.16
C HIS A 96 11.90 18.77 6.70
N GLY A 97 12.14 18.73 5.39
CA GLY A 97 13.48 18.76 4.78
C GLY A 97 14.34 17.50 5.04
N ARG A 98 13.75 16.39 5.48
CA ARG A 98 14.45 15.14 5.83
C ARG A 98 13.84 13.96 5.08
N ALA A 99 14.70 13.06 4.60
CA ALA A 99 14.25 11.81 4.03
C ALA A 99 13.55 10.93 5.09
N ILE A 100 12.31 10.54 4.81
CA ILE A 100 11.53 9.61 5.64
C ILE A 100 11.52 8.20 5.06
N PHE A 101 11.68 8.07 3.73
CA PHE A 101 11.72 6.80 3.02
C PHE A 101 12.56 6.95 1.74
N ASN A 102 13.23 5.88 1.34
CA ASN A 102 14.02 5.81 0.11
C ASN A 102 13.73 4.50 -0.61
N MET A 103 13.42 4.58 -1.91
CA MET A 103 13.11 3.44 -2.77
C MET A 103 14.00 3.43 -4.01
N ALA A 104 14.42 2.24 -4.44
CA ALA A 104 14.88 1.99 -5.81
C ALA A 104 13.90 1.04 -6.50
N ALA A 105 13.47 1.39 -7.70
CA ALA A 105 12.51 0.62 -8.48
C ALA A 105 13.07 0.34 -9.89
N SER A 106 12.80 -0.87 -10.38
CA SER A 106 13.20 -1.34 -11.71
C SER A 106 11.96 -1.65 -12.54
N PHE A 107 12.00 -1.20 -13.78
CA PHE A 107 10.93 -1.29 -14.75
C PHE A 107 11.45 -1.99 -15.99
N GLN A 108 10.64 -2.84 -16.60
CA GLN A 108 10.99 -3.59 -17.80
C GLN A 108 9.81 -3.59 -18.75
N ARG A 109 10.10 -3.48 -20.05
CA ARG A 109 9.08 -3.75 -21.08
C ARG A 109 8.60 -5.20 -20.96
N VAL A 110 7.36 -5.46 -21.34
CA VAL A 110 6.83 -6.83 -21.38
C VAL A 110 7.55 -7.63 -22.47
N GLU A 111 8.02 -8.83 -22.13
CA GLU A 111 8.72 -9.75 -23.02
C GLU A 111 8.26 -11.18 -22.73
N GLU A 112 8.14 -12.00 -23.77
CA GLU A 112 7.90 -13.45 -23.61
C GLU A 112 9.18 -14.15 -23.10
N GLY A 113 9.00 -15.20 -22.31
CA GLY A 113 10.11 -15.93 -21.70
C GLY A 113 9.69 -17.26 -21.10
N PHE A 114 10.54 -17.79 -20.22
CA PHE A 114 10.21 -19.00 -19.47
C PHE A 114 9.18 -18.72 -18.38
N GLU A 115 8.20 -19.61 -18.24
CA GLU A 115 7.15 -19.52 -17.23
C GLU A 115 7.22 -20.71 -16.28
N HIS A 116 7.35 -20.43 -14.99
CA HIS A 116 7.20 -21.38 -13.89
C HIS A 116 6.91 -20.61 -12.59
N GLN A 117 6.18 -21.23 -11.67
CA GLN A 117 5.92 -20.71 -10.33
C GLN A 117 5.69 -21.86 -9.35
N GLU A 118 5.83 -21.59 -8.07
CA GLU A 118 5.37 -22.51 -7.02
C GLU A 118 3.84 -22.71 -7.12
N PRO A 119 3.33 -23.91 -6.80
CA PRO A 119 1.90 -24.15 -6.74
C PRO A 119 1.25 -23.30 -5.64
N PHE A 120 0.00 -22.90 -5.86
CA PHE A 120 -0.78 -22.20 -4.84
C PHE A 120 -1.03 -23.11 -3.62
N PRO A 121 -0.87 -22.62 -2.37
CA PRO A 121 -1.05 -23.45 -1.18
C PRO A 121 -2.52 -23.86 -0.98
N GLU A 122 -2.75 -25.02 -0.38
CA GLU A 122 -4.10 -25.47 -0.01
C GLU A 122 -4.58 -24.70 1.23
N VAL A 123 -5.52 -23.77 1.02
CA VAL A 123 -6.17 -22.98 2.09
C VAL A 123 -7.68 -22.93 1.89
N PRO A 124 -8.47 -22.72 2.96
CA PRO A 124 -9.91 -22.50 2.83
C PRO A 124 -10.24 -21.36 1.87
N GLN A 125 -11.29 -21.54 1.09
CA GLN A 125 -11.80 -20.52 0.16
C GLN A 125 -12.37 -19.32 0.92
N PRO A 126 -12.28 -18.09 0.35
CA PRO A 126 -12.65 -16.88 1.06
C PRO A 126 -14.12 -16.87 1.51
N GLU A 127 -15.03 -17.53 0.80
CA GLU A 127 -16.46 -17.63 1.15
C GLU A 127 -16.71 -18.36 2.47
N ALA A 128 -15.79 -19.24 2.87
CA ALA A 128 -15.87 -19.98 4.13
C ALA A 128 -15.28 -19.22 5.33
N LEU A 129 -14.67 -18.05 5.09
CA LEU A 129 -13.97 -17.27 6.10
C LEU A 129 -14.77 -16.02 6.48
N ALA A 130 -14.67 -15.62 7.75
CA ALA A 130 -15.21 -14.35 8.22
C ALA A 130 -14.41 -13.17 7.66
N SER A 131 -15.08 -12.07 7.35
CA SER A 131 -14.39 -10.84 6.97
C SER A 131 -13.78 -10.14 8.19
N GLU A 132 -12.69 -9.41 7.99
CA GLU A 132 -12.11 -8.56 9.04
C GLU A 132 -13.14 -7.54 9.56
N ALA A 133 -14.04 -7.05 8.69
CA ALA A 133 -15.11 -6.13 9.06
C ALA A 133 -16.10 -6.79 10.04
N ASP A 134 -16.50 -8.03 9.79
CA ASP A 134 -17.39 -8.79 10.69
C ASP A 134 -16.72 -9.06 12.04
N LEU A 135 -15.46 -9.49 12.02
CA LEU A 135 -14.68 -9.76 13.24
C LEU A 135 -14.50 -8.48 14.08
N ARG A 136 -14.20 -7.35 13.45
CA ARG A 136 -14.11 -6.04 14.12
C ARG A 136 -15.46 -5.58 14.68
N ALA A 137 -16.55 -5.77 13.94
CA ALA A 137 -17.89 -5.43 14.43
C ALA A 137 -18.24 -6.23 15.70
N GLN A 138 -17.92 -7.53 15.73
CA GLN A 138 -18.11 -8.38 16.90
C GLN A 138 -17.24 -7.93 18.09
N ALA A 139 -16.00 -7.51 17.83
CA ALA A 139 -15.07 -7.04 18.86
C ALA A 139 -15.26 -5.57 19.29
N ALA A 140 -16.15 -4.81 18.63
CA ALA A 140 -16.31 -3.36 18.87
C ALA A 140 -16.64 -3.01 20.34
N HIS A 141 -17.29 -3.91 21.07
CA HIS A 141 -17.60 -3.74 22.49
C HIS A 141 -16.34 -3.70 23.38
N LYS A 142 -15.22 -4.30 22.93
CA LYS A 142 -13.92 -4.25 23.62
C LYS A 142 -13.21 -2.90 23.44
N ILE A 143 -13.67 -2.05 22.53
CA ILE A 143 -13.06 -0.76 22.20
C ILE A 143 -13.75 0.39 22.97
N PRO A 144 -12.99 1.35 23.55
CA PRO A 144 -13.57 2.55 24.13
C PRO A 144 -14.43 3.32 23.13
N GLU A 145 -15.56 3.87 23.57
CA GLU A 145 -16.57 4.50 22.71
C GLU A 145 -15.99 5.53 21.74
N THR A 146 -15.03 6.34 22.20
CA THR A 146 -14.35 7.37 21.41
C THR A 146 -13.57 6.83 20.21
N TRP A 147 -13.26 5.53 20.17
CA TRP A 147 -12.47 4.89 19.12
C TRP A 147 -13.26 3.86 18.30
N ARG A 148 -14.52 3.55 18.67
CA ARG A 148 -15.31 2.50 18.03
C ARG A 148 -15.53 2.75 16.54
N ASP A 149 -15.96 3.96 16.19
CA ASP A 149 -16.22 4.33 14.79
C ASP A 149 -14.97 4.21 13.93
N HIS A 150 -13.80 4.57 14.46
CA HIS A 150 -12.54 4.40 13.75
C HIS A 150 -12.17 2.93 13.60
N PHE A 151 -12.41 2.10 14.63
CA PHE A 151 -12.09 0.68 14.62
C PHE A 151 -12.94 -0.11 13.62
N THR A 152 -14.23 0.21 13.51
CA THR A 152 -15.21 -0.46 12.64
C THR A 152 -15.40 0.22 11.29
N ARG A 153 -14.63 1.28 10.98
CA ARG A 153 -14.74 2.01 9.71
C ARG A 153 -14.59 1.10 8.51
N ALA A 154 -15.33 1.43 7.44
CA ALA A 154 -15.15 0.80 6.15
C ALA A 154 -13.71 0.99 5.63
N LYS A 155 -13.19 -0.03 4.97
CA LYS A 155 -11.84 -0.04 4.38
C LYS A 155 -11.92 -0.26 2.86
N PRO A 156 -10.96 0.24 2.07
CA PRO A 156 -10.91 0.05 0.62
C PRO A 156 -10.56 -1.39 0.20
N ILE A 157 -9.95 -2.16 1.09
CA ILE A 157 -9.54 -3.55 0.85
C ILE A 157 -10.28 -4.43 1.85
N GLU A 158 -10.99 -5.43 1.33
CA GLU A 158 -11.57 -6.51 2.14
C GLU A 158 -10.48 -7.52 2.46
N LEU A 159 -10.40 -7.93 3.72
CA LEU A 159 -9.47 -8.95 4.21
C LEU A 159 -10.25 -10.11 4.84
N ARG A 160 -9.83 -11.35 4.55
CA ARG A 160 -10.31 -12.57 5.19
C ARG A 160 -9.12 -13.44 5.57
N ALA A 161 -8.79 -13.48 6.85
CA ALA A 161 -7.68 -14.29 7.35
C ALA A 161 -8.09 -15.77 7.42
N VAL A 162 -7.21 -16.65 6.97
CA VAL A 162 -7.35 -18.11 7.14
C VAL A 162 -7.16 -18.47 8.62
N ASP A 163 -6.21 -17.79 9.26
CA ASP A 163 -5.78 -17.96 10.64
C ASP A 163 -5.88 -16.62 11.39
N PRO A 164 -7.11 -16.17 11.75
CA PRO A 164 -7.30 -14.88 12.41
C PRO A 164 -6.67 -14.88 13.81
N VAL A 165 -5.94 -13.81 14.14
CA VAL A 165 -5.34 -13.58 15.46
C VAL A 165 -6.25 -12.66 16.27
N ASP A 166 -6.54 -13.02 17.53
CA ASP A 166 -7.17 -12.07 18.47
C ASP A 166 -6.13 -10.99 18.85
N GLU A 167 -6.34 -9.76 18.37
CA GLU A 167 -5.42 -8.64 18.63
C GLU A 167 -5.41 -8.20 20.11
N PHE A 168 -6.41 -8.57 20.90
CA PHE A 168 -6.53 -8.23 22.32
C PHE A 168 -5.93 -9.31 23.23
N GLU A 169 -6.04 -10.57 22.82
CA GLU A 169 -5.54 -11.75 23.54
C GLU A 169 -4.72 -12.64 22.60
N PRO A 170 -3.55 -12.16 22.12
CA PRO A 170 -2.77 -12.89 21.13
C PRO A 170 -2.12 -14.14 21.74
N GLU A 171 -2.30 -15.27 21.08
CA GLU A 171 -1.61 -16.52 21.39
C GLU A 171 -0.38 -16.72 20.49
N LYS A 172 0.59 -17.51 20.97
CA LYS A 172 1.74 -17.89 20.14
C LYS A 172 1.28 -18.85 19.04
N ALA A 173 1.65 -18.55 17.81
CA ALA A 173 1.40 -19.40 16.65
C ALA A 173 2.68 -19.57 15.82
N GLU A 174 2.63 -20.48 14.85
CA GLU A 174 3.67 -20.60 13.84
C GLU A 174 3.78 -19.29 13.02
N PRO A 175 4.97 -18.94 12.50
CA PRO A 175 5.20 -17.67 11.82
C PRO A 175 4.66 -17.66 10.38
N HIS A 176 3.50 -18.28 10.15
CA HIS A 176 2.78 -18.32 8.88
C HIS A 176 1.45 -17.61 9.06
N HIS A 177 1.07 -16.76 8.10
CA HIS A 177 -0.21 -16.06 8.13
C HIS A 177 -0.72 -15.90 6.70
N SER A 178 -1.93 -16.41 6.44
CA SER A 178 -2.55 -16.38 5.11
C SER A 178 -3.81 -15.53 5.12
N VAL A 179 -3.90 -14.59 4.18
CA VAL A 179 -5.02 -13.66 4.09
C VAL A 179 -5.47 -13.56 2.65
N TRP A 180 -6.76 -13.81 2.42
CA TRP A 180 -7.41 -13.41 1.18
C TRP A 180 -7.67 -11.91 1.20
N PHE A 181 -7.35 -11.23 0.11
CA PHE A 181 -7.64 -9.81 -0.03
C PHE A 181 -8.20 -9.49 -1.41
N ARG A 182 -9.07 -8.48 -1.46
CA ARG A 182 -9.57 -7.88 -2.70
C ARG A 182 -9.99 -6.44 -2.45
N THR A 183 -10.05 -5.64 -3.51
CA THR A 183 -10.68 -4.32 -3.43
C THR A 183 -12.18 -4.48 -3.17
N VAL A 184 -12.77 -3.55 -2.41
CA VAL A 184 -14.22 -3.59 -2.09
C VAL A 184 -15.12 -3.19 -3.26
N ALA A 185 -14.51 -2.71 -4.36
CA ALA A 185 -15.16 -2.33 -5.60
C ALA A 185 -14.20 -2.57 -6.79
N SER A 186 -14.70 -2.45 -8.01
CA SER A 186 -13.88 -2.63 -9.22
C SER A 186 -12.79 -1.55 -9.32
N MET A 187 -11.60 -1.98 -9.72
CA MET A 187 -10.50 -1.08 -10.07
C MET A 187 -10.71 -0.50 -11.48
N PRO A 188 -10.19 0.71 -11.76
CA PRO A 188 -10.05 1.20 -13.14
C PRO A 188 -9.22 0.24 -14.00
N ASP A 189 -9.41 0.29 -15.33
CA ASP A 189 -8.66 -0.53 -16.28
C ASP A 189 -7.16 -0.15 -16.39
N ASP A 190 -6.80 1.05 -15.95
CA ASP A 190 -5.44 1.57 -15.89
C ASP A 190 -4.84 1.34 -14.48
N PRO A 191 -3.78 0.53 -14.34
CA PRO A 191 -3.17 0.17 -13.05
C PRO A 191 -2.34 1.27 -12.37
#